data_AF-A0A966V424-F1
#
_entry.id   AF-A0A966V424-F1
#
_cell.length_a   1.000
_cell.length_b   1.000
_cell.length_c   1.000
_cell.angle_alpha   90.00
_cell.angle_beta   90.00
_cell.angle_gamma   90.00
#
_symmetry.space_group_name_H-M   'P 1'
#
loop_
_entity.id
_entity.type
_entity.pdbx_description
1 polymer ?
#
loop_
_entity_poly.entity_id
_entity_poly.type
_entity_poly.pdbx_seq_one_letter_code
_entity_poly.pdbx_strand_id
1 'polypeptide(L)'
;MPRVQLRSRTAAALVASAALATAGIVATVWSMRRAPAEVRTLETVLQRLSHGNNLGDQPLQFMVASGTYTAQLAAQRGFCKSDQCDVFAQLNPYQRYSNGWDELIRQGYALGDIQAWSASSGTVVIPRAAFRAYGSHTGFLACTIAHEIAHIRRHHLFQQSYHLNHNLHGQSEQAQKIGDRKRSRQLELEADRDAATMLARAGYPARLCEQDLAFMARSIGDASITEPDSTHPGYE
;
A
#
# COMPACT_ATOMS: atom_id res chain seq x y z
N MET A 1 11.65 12.46 -4.62
CA MET A 1 10.44 11.65 -4.37
C MET A 1 9.28 12.62 -4.14
N PRO A 2 8.17 12.55 -4.90
CA PRO A 2 7.02 13.40 -4.61
C PRO A 2 6.37 12.89 -3.32
N ARG A 3 6.44 13.71 -2.26
CA ARG A 3 5.79 13.46 -0.97
C ARG A 3 4.43 14.16 -1.01
N VAL A 4 3.35 13.43 -0.77
CA VAL A 4 2.02 14.04 -0.59
C VAL A 4 1.81 14.21 0.91
N GLN A 5 2.00 15.42 1.41
CA GLN A 5 1.61 15.80 2.78
C GLN A 5 0.21 16.41 2.74
N LEU A 6 -0.72 15.83 3.49
CA LEU A 6 -2.01 16.43 3.79
C LEU A 6 -1.80 17.60 4.77
N ARG A 7 -1.93 18.84 4.29
CA ARG A 7 -1.92 20.04 5.14
C ARG A 7 -3.32 20.30 5.70
N SER A 8 -3.42 20.42 7.02
CA SER A 8 -4.59 20.93 7.72
C SER A 8 -4.81 22.41 7.39
N ARG A 9 -6.06 22.79 7.12
CA ARG A 9 -6.46 24.18 6.87
C ARG A 9 -6.71 24.88 8.20
N THR A 10 -5.79 25.72 8.65
CA THR A 10 -6.09 26.79 9.61
C THR A 10 -6.50 28.05 8.84
N ALA A 11 -7.64 28.61 9.23
CA ALA A 11 -8.19 29.84 8.68
C ALA A 11 -7.28 31.02 9.06
N ALA A 12 -6.84 31.79 8.06
CA ALA A 12 -6.24 33.10 8.25
C ALA A 12 -7.12 34.14 7.56
N ALA A 13 -7.49 35.15 8.33
CA ALA A 13 -8.44 36.19 7.99
C ALA A 13 -7.99 37.06 6.81
N LEU A 14 -8.98 37.54 6.04
CA LEU A 14 -8.84 38.55 5.01
C LEU A 14 -8.35 39.88 5.59
N VAL A 15 -7.31 40.46 4.99
CA VAL A 15 -7.14 41.92 4.94
C VAL A 15 -6.89 42.28 3.49
N ALA A 16 -7.83 43.00 2.90
CA ALA A 16 -7.74 43.54 1.56
C ALA A 16 -6.92 44.84 1.59
N SER A 17 -5.92 44.96 0.72
CA SER A 17 -5.29 46.24 0.38
C SER A 17 -4.88 46.18 -1.08
N ALA A 18 -5.59 46.97 -1.89
CA ALA A 18 -5.41 47.10 -3.32
C ALA A 18 -4.23 48.03 -3.63
N ALA A 19 -3.29 47.57 -4.45
CA ALA A 19 -2.40 48.42 -5.25
C ALA A 19 -2.03 47.68 -6.54
N LEU A 20 -2.53 48.18 -7.68
CA LEU A 20 -2.19 47.73 -9.02
C LEU A 20 -0.74 48.11 -9.36
N ALA A 21 0.07 47.16 -9.82
CA ALA A 21 1.20 47.46 -10.71
C ALA A 21 1.58 46.21 -11.55
N THR A 22 1.31 46.33 -12.85
CA THR A 22 1.94 45.62 -13.99
C THR A 22 2.05 44.10 -13.92
N ALA A 23 1.09 43.44 -14.58
CA ALA A 23 1.14 42.03 -14.96
C ALA A 23 2.26 41.76 -15.97
N GLY A 24 3.48 41.55 -15.47
CA GLY A 24 4.47 40.74 -16.16
C GLY A 24 4.13 39.27 -15.92
N ILE A 25 3.34 38.67 -16.80
CA ILE A 25 3.15 37.21 -16.83
C ILE A 25 4.48 36.62 -17.32
N VAL A 26 5.43 36.47 -16.40
CA VAL A 26 6.39 35.37 -16.51
C VAL A 26 5.60 34.15 -16.05
N ALA A 27 4.80 33.61 -16.97
CA ALA A 27 4.35 32.23 -16.87
C ALA A 27 5.62 31.40 -16.88
N THR A 28 6.17 31.15 -15.69
CA THR A 28 7.14 30.11 -15.48
C THR A 28 6.38 28.85 -15.86
N VAL A 29 6.60 28.41 -17.09
CA VAL A 29 6.24 27.09 -17.59
C VAL A 29 7.10 26.10 -16.81
N TRP A 30 6.84 25.97 -15.52
CA TRP A 30 7.20 24.80 -14.75
C TRP A 30 6.38 23.68 -15.35
N SER A 31 7.01 23.00 -16.31
CA SER A 31 6.65 21.70 -16.85
C SER A 31 5.54 21.04 -16.04
N MET A 32 4.30 21.17 -16.52
CA MET A 32 3.15 20.42 -16.03
C MET A 32 3.35 18.94 -16.42
N ARG A 33 4.36 18.27 -15.82
CA ARG A 33 4.34 16.81 -15.75
C ARG A 33 3.20 16.47 -14.83
N ARG A 34 2.04 16.18 -15.42
CA ARG A 34 0.92 15.57 -14.69
C ARG A 34 1.48 14.36 -13.94
N ALA A 35 1.20 14.28 -12.64
CA ALA A 35 1.62 13.16 -11.81
C ALA A 35 1.22 11.84 -12.49
N PRO A 36 1.97 10.73 -12.34
CA PRO A 36 1.62 9.45 -12.94
C PRO A 36 0.18 9.01 -12.64
N ALA A 37 -0.42 8.22 -13.52
CA ALA A 37 -1.83 7.84 -13.40
C ALA A 37 -2.14 7.15 -12.07
N GLU A 38 -1.27 6.25 -11.64
CA GLU A 38 -1.40 5.50 -10.39
C GLU A 38 -1.34 6.44 -9.17
N VAL A 39 -0.47 7.46 -9.21
CA VAL A 39 -0.39 8.48 -8.15
C VAL A 39 -1.69 9.28 -8.04
N ARG A 40 -2.29 9.68 -9.18
CA ARG A 40 -3.58 10.40 -9.16
C ARG A 40 -4.72 9.52 -8.65
N THR A 41 -4.74 8.24 -9.03
CA THR A 41 -5.71 7.27 -8.52
C THR A 41 -5.56 7.11 -7.02
N LEU A 42 -4.33 6.98 -6.52
CA LEU A 42 -4.03 6.90 -5.10
C LEU A 42 -4.50 8.15 -4.36
N GLU A 43 -4.19 9.35 -4.86
CA GLU A 43 -4.67 10.61 -4.28
C GLU A 43 -6.20 10.66 -4.19
N THR A 44 -6.90 10.24 -5.24
CA THR A 44 -8.37 10.20 -5.28
C THR A 44 -8.94 9.24 -4.23
N VAL A 45 -8.35 8.04 -4.13
CA VAL A 45 -8.75 7.03 -3.13
C VAL A 45 -8.50 7.55 -1.71
N LEU A 46 -7.33 8.11 -1.44
CA LEU A 46 -6.97 8.65 -0.13
C LEU A 46 -7.85 9.83 0.28
N GLN A 47 -8.17 10.72 -0.67
CA GLN A 47 -9.07 11.83 -0.42
C GLN A 47 -10.45 11.32 0.01
N ARG A 48 -10.98 10.29 -0.67
CA ARG A 48 -12.26 9.71 -0.29
C ARG A 48 -12.18 8.97 1.05
N LEU A 49 -11.16 8.15 1.27
CA LEU A 49 -10.94 7.45 2.54
C LEU A 49 -10.81 8.42 3.72
N SER A 50 -10.20 9.59 3.52
CA SER A 50 -10.09 10.61 4.57
C SER A 50 -11.42 11.24 4.97
N HIS A 51 -12.46 11.10 4.13
CA HIS A 51 -13.78 11.61 4.44
C HIS A 51 -14.46 10.73 5.50
N GLY A 52 -14.78 11.32 6.65
CA GLY A 52 -15.45 10.61 7.74
C GLY A 52 -14.54 9.67 8.56
N ASN A 53 -13.24 9.63 8.29
CA ASN A 53 -12.29 8.81 9.03
C ASN A 53 -11.22 9.65 9.73
N ASN A 54 -11.00 9.37 11.01
CA ASN A 54 -9.72 9.68 11.65
C ASN A 54 -8.74 8.56 11.30
N LEU A 55 -7.68 8.87 10.54
CA LEU A 55 -6.66 7.91 10.09
C LEU A 55 -5.52 7.70 11.12
N GLY A 56 -5.62 8.33 12.30
CA GLY A 56 -4.64 8.27 13.37
C GLY A 56 -3.67 9.46 13.39
N ASP A 57 -2.90 9.56 14.48
CA ASP A 57 -2.00 10.70 14.72
C ASP A 57 -0.59 10.50 14.16
N GLN A 58 -0.22 9.25 13.84
CA GLN A 58 1.07 8.97 13.21
C GLN A 58 1.04 9.37 11.72
N PRO A 59 2.12 9.98 11.20
CA PRO A 59 2.19 10.34 9.78
C PRO A 59 2.09 9.11 8.88
N LEU A 60 1.10 9.10 7.99
CA LEU A 60 0.98 8.10 6.93
C LEU A 60 1.71 8.59 5.67
N GLN A 61 2.49 7.71 5.06
CA GLN A 61 3.14 7.91 3.77
C GLN A 61 2.65 6.87 2.78
N PHE A 62 2.61 7.21 1.49
CA PHE A 62 2.18 6.30 0.45
C PHE A 62 3.19 6.30 -0.69
N MET A 63 3.55 5.12 -1.18
CA MET A 63 4.53 4.94 -2.25
C MET A 63 3.99 3.99 -3.32
N VAL A 64 4.09 4.41 -4.59
CA VAL A 64 3.97 3.49 -5.72
C VAL A 64 5.35 2.92 -6.04
N ALA A 65 5.48 1.60 -6.01
CA ALA A 65 6.75 0.90 -6.16
C ALA A 65 6.75 -0.13 -7.31
N SER A 66 7.90 -0.72 -7.60
CA SER A 66 8.08 -1.76 -8.62
C SER A 66 7.47 -3.12 -8.24
N GLY A 67 7.37 -3.44 -6.95
CA GLY A 67 6.69 -4.65 -6.43
C GLY A 67 7.56 -5.90 -6.35
N THR A 68 7.09 -6.89 -5.58
CA THR A 68 7.85 -8.11 -5.23
C THR A 68 8.27 -8.93 -6.43
N TYR A 69 7.49 -8.95 -7.51
CA TYR A 69 7.87 -9.65 -8.74
C TYR A 69 9.14 -9.06 -9.37
N THR A 70 9.35 -7.74 -9.24
CA THR A 70 10.62 -7.11 -9.65
C THR A 70 11.80 -7.63 -8.81
N ALA A 71 11.60 -7.84 -7.51
CA ALA A 71 12.62 -8.45 -6.64
C ALA A 71 12.90 -9.91 -6.97
N GLN A 72 11.88 -10.71 -7.28
CA GLN A 72 12.06 -12.09 -7.74
C GLN A 72 12.86 -12.16 -9.03
N LEU A 73 12.52 -11.30 -10.00
CA LEU A 73 13.24 -11.18 -11.26
C LEU A 73 14.69 -10.69 -11.08
N ALA A 74 14.95 -9.90 -10.04
CA ALA A 74 16.30 -9.47 -9.68
C ALA A 74 17.13 -10.63 -9.10
N ALA A 75 16.52 -11.44 -8.22
CA ALA A 75 17.13 -12.64 -7.65
C ALA A 75 17.49 -13.65 -8.74
N GLN A 76 16.55 -13.93 -9.66
CA GLN A 76 16.74 -14.88 -10.77
C GLN A 76 17.87 -14.45 -11.72
N ARG A 77 18.15 -13.15 -11.82
CA ARG A 77 19.23 -12.60 -12.64
C ARG A 77 20.55 -12.42 -11.86
N GLY A 78 20.60 -12.83 -10.60
CA GLY A 78 21.80 -12.76 -9.77
C GLY A 78 22.17 -11.34 -9.32
N PHE A 79 21.23 -10.38 -9.35
CA PHE A 79 21.49 -9.02 -8.85
C PHE A 79 21.53 -8.93 -7.32
N CYS A 80 20.95 -9.91 -6.64
CA CYS A 80 20.88 -10.02 -5.18
C CYS A 80 20.69 -11.48 -4.78
N LYS A 81 20.99 -11.81 -3.51
CA LYS A 81 20.60 -13.08 -2.90
C LYS A 81 19.09 -13.06 -2.66
N SER A 82 18.43 -14.22 -2.72
CA SER A 82 16.97 -14.33 -2.64
C SER A 82 16.34 -13.67 -1.39
N ASP A 83 17.07 -13.66 -0.27
CA ASP A 83 16.70 -13.05 1.01
C ASP A 83 17.10 -11.57 1.15
N GLN A 84 17.70 -10.98 0.11
CA GLN A 84 18.29 -9.63 0.12
C GLN A 84 17.84 -8.79 -1.09
N CYS A 85 16.70 -9.12 -1.68
CA CYS A 85 16.20 -8.48 -2.89
C CYS A 85 15.13 -7.39 -2.65
N ASP A 86 14.77 -7.10 -1.40
CA ASP A 86 13.64 -6.19 -1.07
C ASP A 86 13.80 -4.77 -1.64
N VAL A 87 15.03 -4.31 -1.84
CA VAL A 87 15.31 -3.02 -2.48
C VAL A 87 14.71 -2.95 -3.89
N PHE A 88 14.71 -4.07 -4.62
CA PHE A 88 14.17 -4.16 -5.97
C PHE A 88 12.65 -4.12 -6.01
N ALA A 89 11.97 -4.48 -4.92
CA ALA A 89 10.53 -4.33 -4.79
C ALA A 89 10.10 -2.88 -4.49
N GLN A 90 11.04 -2.05 -4.02
CA GLN A 90 10.82 -0.68 -3.59
C GLN A 90 11.33 0.36 -4.61
N LEU A 91 11.86 -0.07 -5.75
CA LEU A 91 12.33 0.85 -6.78
C LEU A 91 11.19 1.75 -7.26
N ASN A 92 11.50 3.03 -7.45
CA ASN A 92 10.56 3.98 -8.01
C ASN A 92 10.34 3.64 -9.50
N PRO A 93 9.14 3.22 -9.93
CA PRO A 93 8.90 2.75 -11.29
C PRO A 93 8.83 3.89 -12.33
N TYR A 94 8.95 5.14 -11.89
CA TYR A 94 8.95 6.34 -12.73
C TYR A 94 10.35 6.94 -12.93
N GLN A 95 11.36 6.36 -12.28
CA GLN A 95 12.76 6.70 -12.51
C GLN A 95 13.38 5.74 -13.53
N ARG A 96 14.42 6.22 -14.21
CA ARG A 96 15.24 5.41 -15.10
C ARG A 96 16.51 4.97 -14.40
N TYR A 97 16.91 3.74 -14.66
CA TYR A 97 18.07 3.09 -14.07
C TYR A 97 18.98 2.57 -15.19
N SER A 98 20.28 2.83 -15.10
CA SER A 98 21.26 2.59 -16.17
C SER A 98 21.80 1.15 -16.24
N ASN A 99 21.41 0.28 -15.32
CA ASN A 99 21.97 -1.05 -15.08
C ASN A 99 20.98 -2.19 -15.43
N GLY A 100 20.08 -1.95 -16.39
CA GLY A 100 19.09 -2.94 -16.83
C GLY A 100 17.90 -3.12 -15.88
N TRP A 101 17.84 -2.39 -14.76
CA TRP A 101 16.71 -2.48 -13.83
C TRP A 101 15.40 -1.93 -14.43
N ASP A 102 15.47 -1.05 -15.43
CA ASP A 102 14.29 -0.63 -16.21
C ASP A 102 13.55 -1.86 -16.79
N GLU A 103 14.27 -2.88 -17.25
CA GLU A 103 13.68 -4.11 -17.78
C GLU A 103 13.08 -4.99 -16.68
N LEU A 104 13.73 -5.06 -15.52
CA LEU A 104 13.18 -5.73 -14.34
C LEU A 104 11.84 -5.10 -13.94
N ILE A 105 11.78 -3.77 -13.87
CA ILE A 105 10.58 -3.02 -13.52
C ILE A 105 9.50 -3.20 -14.58
N ARG A 106 9.86 -3.22 -15.87
CA ARG A 106 8.91 -3.45 -16.97
C ARG A 106 8.27 -4.83 -16.88
N GLN A 107 9.07 -5.88 -16.68
CA GLN A 107 8.59 -7.26 -16.53
C GLN A 107 7.83 -7.45 -15.22
N GLY A 108 8.35 -6.88 -14.12
CA GLY A 108 7.72 -6.93 -12.81
C GLY A 108 6.38 -6.20 -12.77
N TYR A 109 6.23 -5.11 -13.54
CA TYR A 109 4.92 -4.59 -13.86
C TYR A 109 4.12 -5.68 -14.58
N ALA A 110 4.49 -6.08 -15.79
CA ALA A 110 3.69 -6.98 -16.63
C ALA A 110 3.23 -8.30 -15.97
N LEU A 111 4.06 -8.89 -15.12
CA LEU A 111 3.84 -10.20 -14.50
C LEU A 111 3.44 -10.13 -13.02
N GLY A 112 3.69 -9.00 -12.34
CA GLY A 112 3.26 -8.79 -10.97
C GLY A 112 1.74 -8.63 -10.89
N ASP A 113 1.20 -8.77 -9.69
CA ASP A 113 -0.24 -8.72 -9.44
C ASP A 113 -0.56 -7.83 -8.21
N ILE A 114 -1.78 -7.94 -7.70
CA ILE A 114 -2.32 -7.19 -6.58
C ILE A 114 -1.57 -7.56 -5.30
N GLN A 115 -0.92 -6.56 -4.73
CA GLN A 115 -0.25 -6.61 -3.44
C GLN A 115 -0.28 -5.22 -2.83
N ALA A 116 -0.10 -5.14 -1.53
CA ALA A 116 0.33 -3.96 -0.82
C ALA A 116 1.04 -4.42 0.45
N TRP A 117 1.81 -3.53 1.08
CA TRP A 117 2.32 -3.80 2.42
C TRP A 117 2.57 -2.49 3.17
N SER A 118 2.59 -2.60 4.48
CA SER A 118 2.89 -1.52 5.40
C SER A 118 4.27 -1.69 6.02
N ALA A 119 5.01 -0.60 6.10
CA ALA A 119 6.26 -0.50 6.83
C ALA A 119 6.03 0.10 8.21
N SER A 120 6.87 -0.28 9.19
CA SER A 120 6.82 0.24 10.56
C SER A 120 7.02 1.76 10.66
N SER A 121 7.51 2.39 9.59
CA SER A 121 7.64 3.85 9.43
C SER A 121 6.31 4.57 9.18
N GLY A 122 5.19 3.84 9.06
CA GLY A 122 3.90 4.41 8.66
C GLY A 122 3.75 4.57 7.15
N THR A 123 4.57 3.88 6.36
CA THR A 123 4.50 3.90 4.89
C THR A 123 3.69 2.74 4.37
N VAL A 124 2.66 3.01 3.56
CA VAL A 124 1.98 2.01 2.74
C VAL A 124 2.61 1.99 1.35
N VAL A 125 3.04 0.81 0.91
CA VAL A 125 3.63 0.59 -0.40
C VAL A 125 2.66 -0.17 -1.28
N ILE A 126 2.35 0.38 -2.45
CA ILE A 126 1.49 -0.24 -3.44
C ILE A 126 2.31 -0.47 -4.73
N PRO A 127 2.58 -1.71 -5.13
CA PRO A 127 3.15 -2.03 -6.42
C PRO A 127 2.35 -1.42 -7.57
N ARG A 128 3.06 -0.89 -8.57
CA ARG A 128 2.45 -0.35 -9.79
C ARG A 128 1.57 -1.38 -10.50
N ALA A 129 1.93 -2.67 -10.41
CA ALA A 129 1.15 -3.76 -10.99
C ALA A 129 -0.27 -3.87 -10.39
N ALA A 130 -0.47 -3.57 -9.10
CA ALA A 130 -1.78 -3.60 -8.46
C ALA A 130 -2.75 -2.62 -9.12
N PHE A 131 -2.29 -1.43 -9.52
CA PHE A 131 -3.11 -0.47 -10.25
C PHE A 131 -3.54 -0.98 -11.62
N ARG A 132 -2.69 -1.74 -12.32
CA ARG A 132 -3.07 -2.38 -13.59
C ARG A 132 -4.11 -3.47 -13.34
N ALA A 133 -3.84 -4.36 -12.38
CA ALA A 133 -4.69 -5.50 -12.08
C ALA A 133 -6.09 -5.06 -11.65
N TYR A 134 -6.19 -4.03 -10.80
CA TYR A 134 -7.48 -3.45 -10.44
C TYR A 134 -8.16 -2.66 -11.56
N GLY A 135 -7.40 -2.02 -12.45
CA GLY A 135 -7.96 -1.26 -13.57
C GLY A 135 -8.96 -0.20 -13.11
N SER A 136 -10.22 -0.32 -13.54
CA SER A 136 -11.30 0.60 -13.17
C SER A 136 -11.91 0.35 -11.79
N HIS A 137 -11.58 -0.76 -11.13
CA HIS A 137 -12.09 -1.14 -9.80
C HIS A 137 -11.40 -0.38 -8.67
N THR A 138 -11.40 0.95 -8.72
CA THR A 138 -10.74 1.82 -7.72
C THR A 138 -11.27 1.66 -6.29
N GLY A 139 -12.48 1.10 -6.14
CA GLY A 139 -13.01 0.71 -4.83
C GLY A 139 -12.25 -0.46 -4.19
N PHE A 140 -11.79 -1.42 -4.99
CA PHE A 140 -11.00 -2.54 -4.48
C PHE A 140 -9.64 -2.06 -3.99
N LEU A 141 -8.96 -1.20 -4.77
CA LEU A 141 -7.76 -0.50 -4.31
C LEU A 141 -7.98 0.28 -3.00
N ALA A 142 -9.16 0.86 -2.80
CA ALA A 142 -9.50 1.53 -1.54
C ALA A 142 -9.60 0.56 -0.36
N CYS A 143 -10.09 -0.66 -0.56
CA CYS A 143 -10.06 -1.70 0.46
C CYS A 143 -8.61 -2.07 0.81
N THR A 144 -7.77 -2.39 -0.18
CA THR A 144 -6.35 -2.72 0.05
C THR A 144 -5.64 -1.63 0.85
N ILE A 145 -5.82 -0.37 0.47
CA ILE A 145 -5.18 0.76 1.17
C ILE A 145 -5.73 0.92 2.58
N ALA A 146 -7.05 0.79 2.78
CA ALA A 146 -7.65 0.87 4.11
C ALA A 146 -7.16 -0.26 5.03
N HIS A 147 -6.98 -1.46 4.49
CA HIS A 147 -6.40 -2.61 5.19
C HIS A 147 -4.97 -2.32 5.65
N GLU A 148 -4.10 -1.81 4.77
CA GLU A 148 -2.72 -1.44 5.17
C GLU A 148 -2.67 -0.29 6.19
N ILE A 149 -3.58 0.69 6.08
CA ILE A 149 -3.72 1.74 7.09
C ILE A 149 -4.11 1.13 8.45
N ALA A 150 -4.97 0.12 8.48
CA ALA A 150 -5.35 -0.57 9.72
C ALA A 150 -4.15 -1.25 10.39
N HIS A 151 -3.29 -1.95 9.62
CA HIS A 151 -2.05 -2.54 10.15
C HIS A 151 -1.16 -1.50 10.84
N ILE A 152 -1.01 -0.33 10.23
CA ILE A 152 -0.22 0.77 10.78
C ILE A 152 -0.86 1.31 12.05
N ARG A 153 -2.16 1.62 12.02
CA ARG A 153 -2.91 2.18 13.16
C ARG A 153 -2.94 1.29 14.38
N ARG A 154 -2.96 -0.01 14.17
CA ARG A 154 -2.99 -1.01 15.24
C ARG A 154 -1.60 -1.49 15.65
N HIS A 155 -0.55 -0.98 15.02
CA HIS A 155 0.84 -1.39 15.25
C HIS A 155 1.05 -2.91 15.06
N HIS A 156 0.38 -3.51 14.06
CA HIS A 156 0.40 -4.96 13.85
C HIS A 156 1.81 -5.53 13.66
N LEU A 157 2.71 -4.82 12.97
CA LEU A 157 4.11 -5.25 12.83
C LEU A 157 4.81 -5.40 14.19
N PHE A 158 4.62 -4.44 15.11
CA PHE A 158 5.16 -4.53 16.46
C PHE A 158 4.51 -5.67 17.23
N GLN A 159 3.18 -5.80 17.17
CA GLN A 159 2.46 -6.85 17.90
C GLN A 159 2.85 -8.26 17.44
N GLN A 160 3.05 -8.47 16.13
CA GLN A 160 3.52 -9.73 15.58
C GLN A 160 4.93 -10.05 16.09
N SER A 161 5.84 -9.07 15.97
CA SER A 161 7.22 -9.22 16.46
C SER A 161 7.28 -9.49 17.96
N TYR A 162 6.49 -8.77 18.76
CA TYR A 162 6.40 -8.97 20.20
C TYR A 162 5.93 -10.38 20.55
N HIS A 163 4.86 -10.85 19.90
CA HIS A 163 4.33 -12.20 20.12
C HIS A 163 5.38 -13.28 19.82
N LEU A 164 6.07 -13.19 18.69
CA LEU A 164 7.12 -14.14 18.32
C LEU A 164 8.29 -14.13 19.33
N ASN A 165 8.78 -12.94 19.68
CA ASN A 165 10.01 -12.80 20.47
C ASN A 165 9.81 -12.85 21.99
N HIS A 166 8.58 -12.70 22.49
CA HIS A 166 8.29 -12.74 23.92
C HIS A 166 7.34 -13.90 24.27
N ASN A 167 6.19 -13.99 23.61
CA ASN A 167 5.16 -14.96 23.99
C ASN A 167 5.52 -16.39 23.55
N LEU A 168 6.20 -16.52 22.41
CA LEU A 168 6.67 -17.81 21.87
C LEU A 168 8.15 -18.07 22.15
N HIS A 169 8.80 -17.21 22.94
CA HIS A 169 10.21 -17.35 23.28
C HIS A 169 10.47 -18.69 23.97
N GLY A 170 11.51 -19.41 23.54
CA GLY A 170 11.91 -20.70 24.11
C GLY A 170 11.00 -21.87 23.71
N GLN A 171 9.96 -21.66 22.90
CA GLN A 171 9.17 -22.75 22.33
C GLN A 171 9.90 -23.43 21.17
N SER A 172 9.47 -24.64 20.80
CA SER A 172 10.00 -25.34 19.64
C SER A 172 9.71 -24.58 18.34
N GLU A 173 10.54 -24.75 17.32
CA GLU A 173 10.36 -24.10 16.01
C GLU A 173 8.96 -24.32 15.43
N GLN A 174 8.45 -25.56 15.51
CA GLN A 174 7.11 -25.89 15.02
C GLN A 174 6.02 -25.16 15.81
N ALA A 175 6.16 -25.04 17.13
CA ALA A 175 5.21 -24.31 17.97
C ALA A 175 5.27 -22.80 17.68
N GLN A 176 6.47 -22.25 17.49
CA GLN A 176 6.64 -20.85 17.08
C GLN A 176 5.96 -20.58 15.74
N LYS A 177 6.18 -21.45 14.74
CA LYS A 177 5.56 -21.33 13.41
C LYS A 177 4.03 -21.34 13.48
N ILE A 178 3.44 -22.30 14.19
CA ILE A 178 1.97 -22.37 14.33
C ILE A 178 1.45 -21.14 15.10
N GLY A 179 2.11 -20.77 16.20
CA GLY A 179 1.73 -19.62 17.02
C GLY A 179 1.83 -18.29 16.29
N ASP A 180 2.86 -18.12 15.45
CA ASP A 180 3.11 -16.96 14.60
C ASP A 180 2.00 -16.80 13.56
N ARG A 181 1.68 -17.88 12.83
CA ARG A 181 0.61 -17.87 11.82
C ARG A 181 -0.78 -17.64 12.43
N LYS A 182 -1.05 -18.25 13.58
CA LYS A 182 -2.30 -18.00 14.33
C LYS A 182 -2.42 -16.54 14.75
N ARG A 183 -1.33 -15.93 15.21
CA ARG A 183 -1.33 -14.50 15.56
C ARG A 183 -1.53 -13.64 14.33
N SER A 184 -0.80 -13.91 13.24
CA SER A 184 -0.94 -13.20 11.97
C SER A 184 -2.40 -13.18 11.53
N ARG A 185 -3.09 -14.33 11.47
CA ARG A 185 -4.51 -14.40 11.09
C ARG A 185 -5.44 -13.52 11.95
N GLN A 186 -5.15 -13.40 13.25
CA GLN A 186 -5.93 -12.52 14.13
C GLN A 186 -5.73 -11.05 13.74
N LEU A 187 -4.48 -10.65 13.46
CA LEU A 187 -4.14 -9.29 13.03
C LEU A 187 -4.78 -8.97 11.67
N GLU A 188 -4.76 -9.92 10.71
CA GLU A 188 -5.44 -9.77 9.42
C GLU A 188 -6.95 -9.52 9.60
N LEU A 189 -7.61 -10.34 10.43
CA LEU A 189 -9.04 -10.19 10.70
C LEU A 189 -9.37 -8.86 11.39
N GLU A 190 -8.47 -8.36 12.25
CA GLU A 190 -8.59 -7.02 12.83
C GLU A 190 -8.44 -5.94 11.76
N ALA A 191 -7.48 -6.08 10.85
CA ALA A 191 -7.25 -5.14 9.76
C ALA A 191 -8.44 -5.10 8.78
N ASP A 192 -8.99 -6.26 8.41
CA ASP A 192 -10.18 -6.36 7.53
C ASP A 192 -11.41 -5.68 8.12
N ARG A 193 -11.66 -5.88 9.43
CA ARG A 193 -12.78 -5.23 10.14
C ARG A 193 -12.63 -3.71 10.18
N ASP A 194 -11.42 -3.23 10.45
CA ASP A 194 -11.13 -1.80 10.48
C ASP A 194 -11.18 -1.20 9.07
N ALA A 195 -10.73 -1.91 8.04
CA ALA A 195 -10.83 -1.53 6.64
C ALA A 195 -12.29 -1.41 6.18
N ALA A 196 -13.12 -2.40 6.48
CA ALA A 196 -14.55 -2.38 6.18
C ALA A 196 -15.25 -1.18 6.87
N THR A 197 -14.87 -0.91 8.12
CA THR A 197 -15.37 0.25 8.87
C THR A 197 -14.94 1.58 8.24
N MET A 198 -13.67 1.68 7.82
CA MET A 198 -13.15 2.88 7.15
C MET A 198 -13.85 3.14 5.81
N LEU A 199 -14.05 2.08 5.02
CA LEU A 199 -14.78 2.16 3.75
C LEU A 199 -16.23 2.58 3.94
N ALA A 200 -16.94 1.99 4.91
CA ALA A 200 -18.32 2.35 5.21
C ALA A 200 -18.45 3.84 5.56
N ARG A 201 -17.55 4.36 6.40
CA ARG A 201 -17.50 5.80 6.75
C ARG A 201 -17.19 6.71 5.56
N ALA A 202 -16.37 6.23 4.63
CA ALA A 202 -16.05 6.92 3.38
C ALA A 202 -17.12 6.75 2.28
N GLY A 203 -18.28 6.15 2.62
CA GLY A 203 -19.42 5.99 1.72
C GLY A 203 -19.20 4.95 0.61
N TYR A 204 -18.36 3.94 0.84
CA TYR A 204 -18.23 2.80 -0.05
C TYR A 204 -19.27 1.71 0.27
N PRO A 205 -19.60 0.82 -0.69
CA PRO A 205 -20.48 -0.32 -0.45
C PRO A 205 -19.95 -1.25 0.65
N ALA A 206 -20.84 -1.76 1.51
CA ALA A 206 -20.45 -2.56 2.68
C ALA A 206 -19.69 -3.86 2.34
N ARG A 207 -19.98 -4.49 1.21
CA ARG A 207 -19.36 -5.76 0.77
C ARG A 207 -18.13 -5.57 -0.12
N LEU A 208 -17.61 -4.35 -0.25
CA LEU A 208 -16.55 -4.05 -1.20
C LEU A 208 -15.26 -4.83 -0.91
N CYS A 209 -14.87 -4.99 0.36
CA CYS A 209 -13.69 -5.77 0.73
C CYS A 209 -13.85 -7.28 0.48
N GLU A 210 -15.03 -7.84 0.74
CA GLU A 210 -15.30 -9.25 0.41
C GLU A 210 -15.22 -9.50 -1.11
N GLN A 211 -15.75 -8.56 -1.90
CA GLN A 211 -15.67 -8.60 -3.37
C GLN A 211 -14.23 -8.43 -3.86
N ASP A 212 -13.45 -7.57 -3.22
CA ASP A 212 -12.02 -7.39 -3.50
C ASP A 212 -11.25 -8.68 -3.23
N LEU A 213 -11.40 -9.29 -2.06
CA LEU A 213 -10.76 -10.57 -1.73
C LEU A 213 -11.04 -11.65 -2.78
N ALA A 214 -12.31 -11.80 -3.20
CA ALA A 214 -12.68 -12.74 -4.24
C ALA A 214 -12.08 -12.38 -5.62
N PHE A 215 -11.97 -11.08 -5.93
CA PHE A 215 -11.33 -10.61 -7.15
C PHE A 215 -9.82 -10.87 -7.13
N MET A 216 -9.14 -10.56 -6.03
CA MET A 216 -7.72 -10.78 -5.83
C MET A 216 -7.36 -12.25 -6.00
N ALA A 217 -8.06 -13.14 -5.29
CA ALA A 217 -7.84 -14.59 -5.36
C ALA A 217 -7.93 -15.10 -6.82
N ARG A 218 -8.93 -14.65 -7.57
CA ARG A 218 -9.08 -15.01 -8.99
C ARG A 218 -7.99 -14.40 -9.87
N SER A 219 -7.57 -13.17 -9.60
CA SER A 219 -6.50 -12.48 -10.34
C SER A 219 -5.18 -13.22 -10.22
N ILE A 220 -4.79 -13.56 -8.99
CA ILE A 220 -3.52 -14.23 -8.69
C ILE A 220 -3.57 -15.74 -8.98
N GLY A 221 -4.74 -16.28 -9.34
CA GLY A 221 -4.93 -17.71 -9.59
C GLY A 221 -4.88 -18.59 -8.34
N ASP A 222 -5.21 -18.03 -7.17
CA ASP A 222 -5.21 -18.73 -5.90
C ASP A 222 -6.64 -19.19 -5.53
N ALA A 223 -6.83 -20.50 -5.53
CA ALA A 223 -8.06 -21.16 -5.08
C ALA A 223 -7.80 -22.02 -3.83
N SER A 224 -6.76 -21.70 -3.06
CA SER A 224 -6.40 -22.45 -1.87
C SER A 224 -7.49 -22.42 -0.81
N ILE A 225 -7.56 -23.50 -0.03
CA ILE A 225 -8.41 -23.63 1.14
C ILE A 225 -7.69 -23.00 2.34
N THR A 226 -8.45 -22.37 3.23
CA THR A 226 -7.93 -21.84 4.49
C THR A 226 -7.51 -22.97 5.44
N GLU A 227 -6.22 -23.27 5.48
CA GLU A 227 -5.64 -24.29 6.37
C GLU A 227 -5.35 -23.73 7.77
N PRO A 228 -5.21 -24.59 8.80
CA PRO A 228 -4.81 -24.18 10.14
C PRO A 228 -3.51 -23.37 10.19
N ASP A 229 -2.65 -23.58 9.20
CA ASP A 229 -1.39 -22.88 9.05
C ASP A 229 -1.40 -21.84 7.89
N SER A 230 -2.55 -21.41 7.34
CA SER A 230 -2.58 -20.28 6.41
C SER A 230 -2.42 -18.93 7.15
N THR A 231 -1.61 -18.00 6.62
CA THR A 231 -1.43 -16.65 7.20
C THR A 231 -2.57 -15.70 6.85
N HIS A 232 -3.12 -15.82 5.65
CA HIS A 232 -4.37 -15.18 5.22
C HIS A 232 -5.40 -16.29 4.89
N PRO A 233 -6.71 -16.02 4.99
CA PRO A 233 -7.71 -16.92 4.44
C PRO A 233 -7.42 -17.20 2.95
N GLY A 234 -7.55 -18.46 2.55
CA GLY A 234 -7.58 -18.83 1.15
C GLY A 234 -8.89 -18.34 0.49
N TYR A 235 -9.12 -18.72 -0.77
CA TYR A 235 -10.38 -18.43 -1.43
C TYR A 235 -11.57 -19.19 -0.79
N GLU A 236 -11.31 -20.38 -0.23
CA GLU A 236 -12.30 -21.25 0.43
C GLU A 236 -12.10 -21.35 1.96
#